data_AF-A0A0B1SG31-F1
#
_entry.id   AF-A0A0B1SG31-F1
#
_cell.length_a   1.000
_cell.length_b   1.000
_cell.length_c   1.000
_cell.angle_alpha   90.00
_cell.angle_beta   90.00
_cell.angle_gamma   90.00
#
_symmetry.space_group_name_H-M   'P 1'
#
loop_
_entity.id
_entity.type
_entity.pdbx_description
1 polymer ?
#
loop_
_entity_poly.entity_id
_entity_poly.type
_entity_poly.pdbx_seq_one_letter_code
_entity_poly.pdbx_strand_id
1 'polypeptide(L)' 'MMAIALLLLFSSMVAARSKPKPAVNALWNLEEISECVLHYTPLVYNNYGCWCGVGGSHDPVDEID' A
#
# COMPACT_ATOMS: atom_id res chain seq x y z
N MET A 1 -33.50 8.45 -31.67
CA MET A 1 -32.64 7.26 -31.46
C MET A 1 -31.14 7.59 -31.41
N MET A 2 -30.58 8.39 -32.33
CA MET A 2 -29.14 8.74 -32.33
C MET A 2 -28.64 9.45 -31.07
N ALA A 3 -29.44 10.35 -30.47
CA ALA A 3 -29.04 11.08 -29.27
C ALA A 3 -28.82 10.17 -28.04
N ILE A 4 -29.63 9.12 -27.91
CA ILE A 4 -29.54 8.15 -26.81
C ILE A 4 -28.25 7.32 -26.95
N ALA A 5 -27.90 6.93 -28.19
CA ALA A 5 -26.66 6.22 -28.45
C ALA A 5 -25.41 7.06 -28.11
N LEU A 6 -25.43 8.37 -28.41
CA LEU A 6 -24.35 9.28 -28.01
C LEU A 6 -24.25 9.42 -26.48
N LEU A 7 -25.38 9.57 -25.79
CA LEU A 7 -25.42 9.67 -24.32
C LEU A 7 -24.85 8.42 -23.64
N LEU A 8 -25.13 7.23 -24.18
CA LEU A 8 -24.59 5.97 -23.66
C LEU A 8 -23.08 5.83 -23.91
N LEU A 9 -22.57 6.31 -25.05
CA LEU A 9 -21.13 6.33 -25.36
C LEU A 9 -20.35 7.33 -24.49
N PHE A 10 -20.94 8.46 -24.12
CA PHE A 10 -20.32 9.39 -23.17
C PHE A 10 -20.27 8.82 -21.74
N SER A 11 -21.28 8.04 -21.34
CA SER A 11 -21.34 7.45 -20.00
C SER A 11 -20.26 6.39 -19.78
N SER A 12 -19.87 5.64 -20.81
CA SER A 12 -18.80 4.61 -20.71
C SER A 12 -17.39 5.20 -20.55
N MET A 13 -17.17 6.46 -20.95
CA MET A 13 -15.88 7.16 -20.75
C MET A 13 -15.69 7.68 -19.31
N VAL A 14 -16.79 7.90 -18.58
CA VAL A 14 -16.75 8.40 -17.17
C VAL A 14 -16.46 7.27 -16.17
N ALA A 15 -16.56 6.01 -16.58
CA ALA A 15 -16.07 4.86 -15.81
C ALA A 15 -14.53 4.74 -15.83
N ALA A 16 -13.83 5.88 -15.86
CA ALA A 16 -12.40 5.95 -15.64
C ALA A 16 -12.10 5.30 -14.28
N ARG A 17 -11.42 4.15 -14.34
CA ARG A 17 -10.96 3.36 -13.18
C ARG A 17 -10.45 4.28 -12.08
N SER A 18 -11.20 4.38 -10.97
CA SER A 18 -10.60 4.80 -9.71
C SER A 18 -9.51 3.79 -9.39
N LYS A 19 -8.24 4.23 -9.37
CA LYS A 19 -7.20 3.42 -8.72
C LYS A 19 -7.66 3.23 -7.28
N PRO A 20 -7.72 1.99 -6.75
CA PRO A 20 -8.02 1.80 -5.34
C PRO A 20 -7.09 2.70 -4.54
N LYS A 21 -7.64 3.51 -3.64
CA LYS A 21 -6.83 4.30 -2.72
C LYS A 21 -5.86 3.32 -2.06
N PRO A 22 -4.55 3.63 -1.98
CA PRO A 22 -3.62 2.78 -1.25
C PRO A 22 -4.23 2.47 0.11
N ALA A 23 -4.14 1.20 0.55
CA ALA A 23 -4.65 0.82 1.85
C ALA A 23 -3.89 1.62 2.91
N VAL A 24 -4.47 2.75 3.33
CA VAL A 24 -3.94 3.64 4.37
C VAL A 24 -3.79 2.92 5.72
N ASN A 25 -4.30 1.69 5.81
CA ASN A 25 -4.23 0.83 6.98
C ASN A 25 -3.10 -0.19 6.94
N ALA A 26 -2.34 -0.32 5.85
CA ALA A 26 -1.28 -1.35 5.80
C ALA A 26 -0.19 -1.10 6.88
N LEU A 27 0.20 0.17 7.08
CA LEU A 27 1.14 0.55 8.14
C LEU A 27 0.52 0.43 9.54
N TRP A 28 -0.77 0.76 9.70
CA TRP A 28 -1.47 0.59 10.97
C TRP A 28 -1.64 -0.89 11.36
N ASN A 29 -1.88 -1.77 10.39
CA ASN A 29 -1.92 -3.21 10.63
C ASN A 29 -0.53 -3.76 11.01
N LEU A 30 0.54 -3.20 10.45
CA LEU A 30 1.92 -3.54 10.86
C LEU A 30 2.19 -3.12 12.30
N GLU A 31 1.73 -1.94 12.71
CA GLU A 31 1.76 -1.50 14.12
C GLU A 31 1.05 -2.50 15.03
N GLU A 32 -0.22 -2.81 14.72
CA GLU A 32 -1.06 -3.67 15.55
C GLU A 32 -0.49 -5.09 15.70
N ILE A 33 0.03 -5.68 14.61
CA ILE A 33 0.65 -7.01 14.66
C ILE A 33 1.96 -6.97 15.46
N SER A 34 2.77 -5.93 15.31
CA SER A 34 4.06 -5.84 16.02
C SER A 34 3.86 -5.62 17.51
N GLU A 35 2.93 -4.75 17.92
CA GLU A 35 2.56 -4.60 19.32
C GLU A 35 2.01 -5.91 19.91
N CYS A 36 1.21 -6.66 19.14
CA CYS A 36 0.62 -7.93 19.58
C CYS A 36 1.64 -9.07 19.72
N VAL A 37 2.52 -9.26 18.71
CA VAL A 37 3.40 -10.42 18.60
C VAL A 37 4.80 -10.14 19.17
N LEU A 38 5.34 -8.95 18.92
CA LEU A 38 6.70 -8.56 19.30
C LEU A 38 6.72 -7.76 20.62
N HIS A 39 5.57 -7.22 21.03
CA HIS A 39 5.43 -6.38 22.22
C HIS A 39 6.19 -5.04 22.15
N TYR A 40 6.44 -4.55 20.92
CA TYR A 40 6.95 -3.21 20.64
C TYR A 40 6.51 -2.70 19.27
N THR A 41 6.63 -1.39 19.06
CA THR A 41 6.30 -0.71 17.81
C THR A 41 7.24 -1.10 16.66
N PRO A 42 6.76 -1.35 15.44
CA PRO A 42 7.60 -1.60 14.26
C PRO A 42 8.46 -0.41 13.86
N LEU A 43 8.25 0.78 14.45
CA LEU A 43 9.08 1.96 14.21
C LEU A 43 10.55 1.75 14.54
N VAL A 44 10.89 0.77 15.40
CA VAL A 44 12.29 0.40 15.68
C VAL A 44 13.02 -0.15 14.46
N TYR A 45 12.28 -0.67 13.47
CA TYR A 45 12.82 -1.18 12.21
C TYR A 45 12.90 -0.10 11.13
N ASN A 46 12.52 1.14 11.43
CA ASN A 46 12.60 2.22 10.44
C ASN A 46 14.07 2.60 10.19
N ASN A 47 14.56 2.32 8.97
CA ASN A 47 15.97 2.45 8.59
C ASN A 47 16.90 1.51 9.38
N TYR A 48 16.43 0.30 9.64
CA TYR A 48 17.26 -0.79 10.14
C TYR A 48 17.82 -1.60 8.96
N GLY A 49 19.10 -1.98 9.04
CA GLY A 49 19.73 -2.80 8.01
C GLY A 49 19.67 -2.22 6.59
N CYS A 50 19.50 -3.09 5.61
CA CYS A 50 19.47 -2.82 4.19
C CYS A 50 18.05 -2.83 3.59
N TRP A 51 17.08 -3.48 4.23
CA TRP A 51 15.73 -3.72 3.70
C TRP A 51 14.61 -3.19 4.59
N CYS A 52 14.81 -3.11 5.91
CA CYS A 52 13.78 -2.61 6.82
C CYS A 52 13.64 -1.07 6.73
N GLY A 53 12.66 -0.62 5.94
CA GLY A 53 12.36 0.79 5.71
C GLY A 53 11.74 1.03 4.33
N VAL A 54 11.85 2.26 3.82
CA VAL A 54 11.41 2.56 2.45
C VAL A 54 12.50 2.12 1.46
N GLY A 55 12.21 1.13 0.63
CA GLY A 55 13.11 0.65 -0.43
C GLY A 55 13.74 -0.70 -0.09
N GLY A 56 15.05 -0.81 -0.33
CA GLY A 56 15.85 -1.98 0.04
C GLY A 56 16.78 -2.49 -1.07
N SER A 57 18.01 -2.82 -0.71
CA SER A 57 19.03 -3.37 -1.63
C SER A 57 20.25 -3.91 -0.89
N HIS A 58 21.04 -4.78 -1.53
CA HIS A 58 22.23 -5.45 -0.98
C HIS A 58 21.92 -6.66 -0.08
N ASP A 59 22.96 -7.28 0.46
CA ASP A 59 22.86 -8.44 1.34
C ASP A 59 22.34 -8.01 2.73
N PRO A 60 21.38 -8.74 3.32
CA PRO A 60 20.83 -8.43 4.63
C PRO A 60 21.88 -8.55 5.73
N VAL A 61 21.79 -7.68 6.74
CA VAL A 61 22.79 -7.62 7.81
C VAL A 61 22.63 -8.71 8.87
N ASP A 62 21.42 -9.23 9.06
CA ASP A 62 21.10 -10.32 9.99
C ASP A 62 19.80 -11.05 9.60
N GLU A 63 19.18 -11.79 10.53
CA GLU A 63 17.94 -12.53 10.29
C GLU A 63 16.68 -11.65 10.35
N ILE A 64 16.79 -10.43 10.86
CA ILE A 64 15.68 -9.48 10.99
C ILE A 64 15.57 -8.62 9.73
N ASP A 65 16.71 -8.19 9.20
CA ASP A 65 16.84 -7.39 7.97
C ASP A 65 16.39 -8.14 6.71
#